data_AF-A0A2A2R2J6-F1
#
_entry.id   AF-A0A2A2R2J6-F1
#
_cell.length_a   1.000
_cell.length_b   1.000
_cell.length_c   1.000
_cell.angle_alpha   90.00
_cell.angle_beta   90.00
_cell.angle_gamma   90.00
#
_symmetry.space_group_name_H-M   'P 1'
#
loop_
_entity.id
_entity.type
_entity.pdbx_description
1 polymer ?
#
loop_
_entity_poly.entity_id
_entity_poly.type
_entity_poly.pdbx_seq_one_letter_code
_entity_poly.pdbx_strand_id
1 'polypeptide(L)'
;MGTNPGSDPNQPSSNTPKNPPPLPVAKSAGSVHRSFVPLGIIGAIVILVLVGSGILVARLVQTPGSTRNDEVKSAKKQASDYAAWTTSLKRIEGSGELPNSAKVAPEDEEGKKVSAWDKWFVLPNETAVRAALLRRLPKEIKLVSLVPQSYEKNEDELSVNYLVTVRLKAPLYLVPISRIKFTQPDLMKYQRLTQYVLASTDLAPGLTYDDAAAKQVSEGRKNLTFFWKVNRAAVEDGKWQVLDADPIFLQQIPALEERLVNASGGRALVLRTQAELDTMATARDEALTAFATRLKSIDDQVGKFRSERMAGVPGKVSRSSAKFGGSGSGEPTKSAARIGGGAASGAAIGALATGGSGEAAGIGAGAGFLAGLIYDGISKSNDKKKFEAAKERDYQERLAARNAALRGAEQEVAQYEQQLLNEYEKELAASAQQRFADLKARQG
;
A
#
# COMPACT_ATOMS: atom_id res chain seq x y z
N MET A 1 -15.66 -60.92 6.48
CA MET A 1 -16.33 -61.85 5.53
C MET A 1 -15.33 -62.16 4.41
N GLY A 2 -15.12 -63.43 4.02
CA GLY A 2 -14.25 -63.87 2.91
C GLY A 2 -12.75 -63.58 3.10
N THR A 3 -11.78 -64.48 3.36
CA THR A 3 -11.48 -65.87 2.93
C THR A 3 -11.23 -66.08 1.44
N ASN A 4 -9.94 -66.19 1.06
CA ASN A 4 -9.26 -67.34 0.41
C ASN A 4 -9.91 -68.08 -0.79
N PRO A 5 -9.15 -68.91 -1.55
CA PRO A 5 -7.80 -68.74 -2.11
C PRO A 5 -7.74 -69.20 -3.59
N GLY A 6 -6.55 -69.38 -4.18
CA GLY A 6 -6.39 -70.00 -5.52
C GLY A 6 -5.01 -70.61 -5.76
N SER A 7 -4.90 -71.92 -5.55
CA SER A 7 -3.85 -72.80 -6.10
C SER A 7 -4.17 -73.10 -7.60
N ASP A 8 -3.43 -73.85 -8.42
CA ASP A 8 -2.55 -75.00 -8.17
C ASP A 8 -1.59 -75.26 -9.40
N PRO A 9 -1.09 -76.47 -9.77
CA PRO A 9 0.37 -76.66 -9.91
C PRO A 9 0.85 -77.17 -11.29
N ASN A 10 2.17 -77.40 -11.44
CA ASN A 10 2.67 -78.65 -12.01
C ASN A 10 4.17 -78.92 -11.72
N GLN A 11 4.43 -80.17 -11.34
CA GLN A 11 5.75 -80.81 -11.12
C GLN A 11 6.10 -81.69 -12.38
N PRO A 12 7.18 -82.51 -12.49
CA PRO A 12 7.82 -83.30 -11.43
C PRO A 12 9.36 -83.52 -11.48
N SER A 13 9.81 -84.25 -10.44
CA SER A 13 11.01 -85.10 -10.21
C SER A 13 11.94 -85.46 -11.40
N SER A 14 13.21 -85.86 -11.24
CA SER A 14 13.95 -86.53 -10.14
C SER A 14 15.48 -86.30 -10.30
N ASN A 15 16.45 -86.86 -9.54
CA ASN A 15 16.46 -87.86 -8.46
C ASN A 15 17.71 -87.73 -7.54
N THR A 16 17.76 -88.51 -6.46
CA THR A 16 18.96 -88.83 -5.61
C THR A 16 19.16 -90.37 -5.63
N PRO A 17 20.27 -91.04 -5.14
CA PRO A 17 20.77 -90.90 -3.74
C PRO A 17 22.23 -91.33 -3.37
N LYS A 18 22.56 -91.17 -2.07
CA LYS A 18 23.48 -91.97 -1.18
C LYS A 18 25.03 -91.86 -1.24
N ASN A 19 25.58 -91.14 -0.24
CA ASN A 19 26.36 -91.63 0.95
C ASN A 19 27.62 -92.55 0.81
N PRO A 20 28.57 -92.57 1.80
CA PRO A 20 29.02 -91.54 2.79
C PRO A 20 30.60 -91.49 2.90
N PRO A 21 31.29 -91.06 3.99
CA PRO A 21 32.67 -90.51 3.94
C PRO A 21 33.81 -91.51 4.22
N PRO A 22 35.09 -91.06 4.15
CA PRO A 22 35.89 -91.02 5.38
C PRO A 22 36.86 -89.82 5.52
N LEU A 23 37.16 -89.45 6.78
CA LEU A 23 38.45 -88.86 7.20
C LEU A 23 39.52 -89.98 7.24
N PRO A 24 40.84 -89.75 7.07
CA PRO A 24 41.59 -88.65 7.72
C PRO A 24 42.85 -88.15 6.96
N VAL A 25 43.74 -87.47 7.71
CA VAL A 25 45.21 -87.35 7.60
C VAL A 25 45.67 -85.89 7.59
N ALA A 26 46.33 -85.49 8.67
CA ALA A 26 47.13 -84.27 8.73
C ALA A 26 48.51 -84.51 8.10
N LYS A 27 49.01 -83.55 7.32
CA LYS A 27 50.45 -83.37 7.07
C LYS A 27 50.78 -81.90 6.82
N SER A 28 51.92 -81.49 7.35
CA SER A 28 52.43 -80.12 7.36
C SER A 28 53.00 -79.66 6.02
N ALA A 29 52.89 -78.36 5.73
CA ALA A 29 54.04 -77.48 5.41
C ALA A 29 53.56 -76.03 5.23
N GLY A 30 54.41 -75.06 5.54
CA GLY A 30 54.05 -73.65 5.45
C GLY A 30 54.05 -73.11 4.02
N SER A 31 53.16 -72.15 3.75
CA SER A 31 53.27 -71.22 2.63
C SER A 31 52.75 -69.86 3.09
N VAL A 32 53.65 -68.90 3.31
CA VAL A 32 53.28 -67.50 3.56
C VAL A 32 52.88 -66.91 2.22
N HIS A 33 51.60 -66.96 1.88
CA HIS A 33 51.06 -66.17 0.78
C HIS A 33 51.21 -64.68 1.12
N ARG A 34 52.32 -64.08 0.68
CA ARG A 34 52.42 -62.63 0.55
C ARG A 34 51.37 -62.19 -0.47
N SER A 35 50.28 -61.64 0.03
CA SER A 35 49.26 -60.98 -0.77
C SER A 35 49.90 -59.86 -1.56
N PHE A 36 50.16 -60.10 -2.86
CA PHE A 36 50.50 -59.05 -3.81
C PHE A 36 49.26 -58.15 -3.95
N VAL A 37 49.16 -57.13 -3.11
CA VAL A 37 48.28 -55.99 -3.39
C VAL A 37 48.83 -55.37 -4.68
N PRO A 38 48.07 -55.36 -5.78
CA PRO A 38 48.56 -54.79 -7.03
C PRO A 38 48.88 -53.31 -6.80
N LEU A 39 50.08 -52.88 -7.20
CA LEU A 39 50.61 -51.53 -6.97
C LEU A 39 49.65 -50.40 -7.42
N GLY A 40 48.76 -50.67 -8.37
CA GLY A 40 47.69 -49.77 -8.78
C GLY A 40 46.70 -49.39 -7.67
N ILE A 41 46.42 -50.27 -6.70
CA ILE A 41 45.55 -49.96 -5.56
C ILE A 41 46.24 -48.99 -4.61
N ILE A 42 47.54 -49.19 -4.33
CA ILE A 42 48.31 -48.27 -3.49
C ILE A 42 48.43 -46.90 -4.18
N GLY A 43 48.70 -46.88 -5.50
CA GLY A 43 48.69 -45.64 -6.30
C GLY A 43 47.34 -44.92 -6.26
N ALA A 44 46.23 -45.64 -6.43
CA ALA A 44 44.88 -45.07 -6.37
C ALA A 44 44.54 -44.53 -4.97
N ILE A 45 44.94 -45.21 -3.90
CA ILE A 45 44.77 -44.74 -2.51
C ILE A 45 45.62 -43.49 -2.26
N VAL A 46 46.87 -43.45 -2.71
CA VAL A 46 47.73 -42.25 -2.55
C VAL A 46 47.17 -41.06 -3.33
N ILE A 47 46.65 -41.26 -4.55
CA ILE A 47 45.97 -40.20 -5.30
C ILE A 47 44.69 -39.76 -4.58
N LEU A 48 43.86 -40.68 -4.07
CA LEU A 48 42.66 -40.33 -3.29
C LEU A 48 42.99 -39.59 -1.99
N VAL A 49 44.06 -39.97 -1.29
CA VAL A 49 44.53 -39.28 -0.09
C VAL A 49 45.06 -37.88 -0.44
N LEU A 50 45.87 -37.73 -1.49
CA LEU A 50 46.40 -36.43 -1.93
C LEU A 50 45.29 -35.49 -2.44
N VAL A 51 44.33 -36.01 -3.20
CA VAL A 51 43.14 -35.26 -3.64
C VAL A 51 42.25 -34.92 -2.46
N GLY A 52 42.03 -35.86 -1.54
CA GLY A 52 41.26 -35.64 -0.31
C GLY A 52 41.89 -34.58 0.60
N SER A 53 43.21 -34.66 0.86
CA SER A 53 43.94 -33.66 1.64
C SER A 53 44.01 -32.32 0.91
N GLY A 54 44.16 -32.31 -0.42
CA GLY A 54 44.12 -31.10 -1.23
C GLY A 54 42.78 -30.38 -1.15
N ILE A 55 41.66 -31.11 -1.19
CA ILE A 55 40.30 -30.57 -1.00
C ILE A 55 40.12 -30.04 0.43
N LEU A 56 40.64 -30.73 1.44
CA LEU A 56 40.50 -30.36 2.85
C LEU A 56 41.34 -29.11 3.19
N VAL A 57 42.56 -29.01 2.67
CA VAL A 57 43.40 -27.80 2.76
C VAL A 57 42.79 -26.64 1.96
N ALA A 58 42.28 -26.87 0.74
CA ALA A 58 41.61 -25.83 -0.03
C ALA A 58 40.37 -25.27 0.69
N ARG A 59 39.60 -26.12 1.38
CA ARG A 59 38.48 -25.72 2.25
C ARG A 59 38.91 -24.88 3.46
N LEU A 60 40.12 -25.10 3.99
CA LEU A 60 40.70 -24.33 5.10
C LEU A 60 41.31 -22.99 4.65
N VAL A 61 41.72 -22.88 3.39
CA VAL A 61 42.35 -21.68 2.80
C VAL A 61 41.32 -20.71 2.18
N GLN A 62 40.10 -21.15 1.90
CA GLN A 62 39.05 -20.27 1.35
C GLN A 62 38.64 -19.18 2.34
N THR A 63 38.96 -17.93 2.00
CA THR A 63 38.49 -16.72 2.67
C THR A 63 36.96 -16.77 2.88
N PRO A 64 36.46 -16.61 4.12
CA PRO A 64 35.03 -16.68 4.41
C PRO A 64 34.25 -15.53 3.76
N GLY A 65 32.99 -15.78 3.38
CA GLY A 65 32.11 -14.74 2.86
C GLY A 65 31.40 -13.95 3.96
N SER A 66 31.30 -12.63 3.80
CA SER A 66 30.44 -11.78 4.63
C SER A 66 28.98 -11.97 4.25
N THR A 67 28.09 -12.09 5.24
CA THR A 67 26.63 -12.13 5.05
C THR A 67 25.95 -10.78 5.30
N ARG A 68 26.73 -9.73 5.58
CA ARG A 68 26.24 -8.38 5.88
C ARG A 68 25.83 -7.63 4.61
N ASN A 69 25.37 -6.40 4.79
CA ASN A 69 25.16 -5.46 3.69
C ASN A 69 26.36 -4.52 3.60
N ASP A 70 27.38 -4.99 2.87
CA ASP A 70 28.66 -4.31 2.70
C ASP A 70 28.67 -3.42 1.43
N GLU A 71 27.51 -3.21 0.81
CA GLU A 71 27.40 -2.52 -0.48
C GLU A 71 27.50 -0.99 -0.33
N VAL A 72 28.16 -0.35 -1.30
CA VAL A 72 28.43 1.09 -1.29
C VAL A 72 27.15 1.91 -1.42
N LYS A 73 26.68 2.46 -0.28
CA LYS A 73 25.60 3.45 -0.22
C LYS A 73 26.08 4.83 -0.70
N SER A 74 26.13 5.04 -2.02
CA SER A 74 26.44 6.36 -2.62
C SER A 74 25.31 6.87 -3.52
N ALA A 75 25.19 8.20 -3.65
CA ALA A 75 24.22 8.83 -4.55
C ALA A 75 24.46 8.46 -6.03
N LYS A 76 25.72 8.27 -6.43
CA LYS A 76 26.10 7.78 -7.77
C LYS A 76 25.56 6.35 -8.00
N LYS A 77 25.73 5.46 -7.02
CA LYS A 77 25.21 4.09 -7.08
C LYS A 77 23.68 4.08 -7.16
N GLN A 78 23.00 4.82 -6.30
CA GLN A 78 21.53 4.95 -6.34
C GLN A 78 20.99 5.49 -7.67
N ALA A 79 21.71 6.41 -8.32
CA ALA A 79 21.34 6.89 -9.66
C ALA A 79 21.55 5.83 -10.75
N SER A 80 22.64 5.06 -10.68
CA SER A 80 22.89 3.95 -11.61
C SER A 80 21.86 2.83 -11.45
N ASP A 81 21.55 2.46 -10.20
CA ASP A 81 20.57 1.42 -9.89
C ASP A 81 19.17 1.81 -10.37
N TYR A 82 18.79 3.08 -10.16
CA TYR A 82 17.55 3.62 -10.70
C TYR A 82 17.48 3.48 -12.23
N ALA A 83 18.55 3.80 -12.95
CA ALA A 83 18.58 3.68 -14.40
C ALA A 83 18.47 2.21 -14.88
N ALA A 84 19.24 1.29 -14.29
CA ALA A 84 19.21 -0.13 -14.65
C ALA A 84 17.86 -0.81 -14.32
N TRP A 85 17.32 -0.53 -13.13
CA TRP A 85 16.05 -1.09 -12.67
C TRP A 85 14.85 -0.54 -13.47
N THR A 86 14.77 0.78 -13.70
CA THR A 86 13.68 1.36 -14.52
C THR A 86 13.74 0.95 -15.99
N THR A 87 14.94 0.75 -16.55
CA THR A 87 15.11 0.18 -17.91
C THR A 87 14.55 -1.25 -17.98
N SER A 88 14.76 -2.04 -16.93
CA SER A 88 14.21 -3.39 -16.83
C SER A 88 12.68 -3.39 -16.71
N LEU A 89 12.10 -2.49 -15.92
CA LEU A 89 10.63 -2.34 -15.83
C LEU A 89 10.01 -1.94 -17.17
N LYS A 90 10.58 -0.95 -17.88
CA LYS A 90 10.12 -0.55 -19.22
C LYS A 90 10.18 -1.70 -20.24
N ARG A 91 11.19 -2.57 -20.14
CA ARG A 91 11.28 -3.78 -20.96
C ARG A 91 10.13 -4.74 -20.69
N ILE A 92 9.77 -4.94 -19.41
CA ILE A 92 8.65 -5.80 -18.99
C ILE A 92 7.29 -5.20 -19.39
N GLU A 93 7.14 -3.88 -19.29
CA GLU A 93 5.95 -3.15 -19.76
C GLU A 93 5.74 -3.37 -21.26
N GLY A 94 6.78 -3.14 -22.07
CA GLY A 94 6.73 -3.26 -23.52
C GLY A 94 6.57 -4.69 -24.04
N SER A 95 7.21 -5.69 -23.40
CA SER A 95 7.05 -7.11 -23.79
C SER A 95 5.78 -7.76 -23.23
N GLY A 96 5.33 -7.33 -22.05
CA GLY A 96 4.31 -8.02 -21.26
C GLY A 96 4.80 -9.28 -20.53
N GLU A 97 6.10 -9.61 -20.61
CA GLU A 97 6.68 -10.81 -20.02
C GLU A 97 7.94 -10.49 -19.20
N LEU A 98 8.24 -11.33 -18.21
CA LEU A 98 9.48 -11.20 -17.44
C LEU A 98 10.71 -11.58 -18.30
N PRO A 99 11.88 -10.92 -18.13
CA PRO A 99 13.07 -11.21 -18.91
C PRO A 99 13.58 -12.63 -18.57
N ASN A 100 13.52 -13.53 -19.56
CA ASN A 100 14.04 -14.89 -19.44
C ASN A 100 15.26 -15.05 -20.34
N SER A 101 16.44 -14.80 -19.77
CA SER A 101 17.72 -14.74 -20.50
C SER A 101 18.29 -16.11 -20.88
N ALA A 102 17.57 -17.21 -20.61
CA ALA A 102 18.04 -18.59 -20.84
C ALA A 102 18.46 -18.92 -22.29
N LYS A 103 18.20 -18.03 -23.26
CA LYS A 103 18.48 -18.23 -24.69
C LYS A 103 19.53 -17.28 -25.29
N VAL A 104 19.92 -16.22 -24.58
CA VAL A 104 20.88 -15.21 -25.07
C VAL A 104 21.84 -14.90 -23.94
N ALA A 105 23.04 -15.49 -23.99
CA ALA A 105 24.16 -14.97 -23.23
C ALA A 105 24.49 -13.56 -23.75
N PRO A 106 24.89 -12.61 -22.90
CA PRO A 106 25.33 -11.30 -23.39
C PRO A 106 26.50 -11.50 -24.35
N GLU A 107 26.31 -11.11 -25.61
CA GLU A 107 27.25 -11.43 -26.71
C GLU A 107 28.58 -10.63 -26.61
N ASP A 108 28.60 -9.57 -25.80
CA ASP A 108 29.68 -8.57 -25.70
C ASP A 108 30.45 -8.57 -24.37
N GLU A 109 30.38 -9.63 -23.55
CA GLU A 109 31.17 -9.68 -22.29
C GLU A 109 32.61 -10.16 -22.52
N GLU A 110 33.56 -9.21 -22.47
CA GLU A 110 35.01 -9.41 -22.61
C GLU A 110 35.67 -10.22 -21.45
N GLY A 111 34.87 -10.78 -20.53
CA GLY A 111 35.33 -11.47 -19.33
C GLY A 111 35.85 -12.91 -19.56
N LYS A 112 36.78 -13.35 -18.71
CA LYS A 112 37.30 -14.72 -18.72
C LYS A 112 36.21 -15.71 -18.31
N LYS A 113 35.98 -16.74 -19.14
CA LYS A 113 35.08 -17.86 -18.80
C LYS A 113 35.54 -18.59 -17.55
N VAL A 114 34.60 -18.86 -16.65
CA VAL A 114 34.88 -19.43 -15.33
C VAL A 114 35.23 -20.92 -15.42
N SER A 115 36.50 -21.26 -15.15
CA SER A 115 36.93 -22.65 -15.03
C SER A 115 36.53 -23.27 -13.69
N ALA A 116 36.69 -24.59 -13.54
CA ALA A 116 36.53 -25.26 -12.25
C ALA A 116 37.50 -24.69 -11.19
N TRP A 117 38.75 -24.40 -11.55
CA TRP A 117 39.77 -23.87 -10.64
C TRP A 117 39.42 -22.46 -10.15
N ASP A 118 38.95 -21.59 -11.04
CA ASP A 118 38.60 -20.20 -10.70
C ASP A 118 37.49 -20.17 -9.63
N LYS A 119 36.53 -21.11 -9.65
CA LYS A 119 35.46 -21.23 -8.64
C LYS A 119 35.97 -21.54 -7.23
N TRP A 120 37.15 -22.15 -7.08
CA TRP A 120 37.70 -22.50 -5.77
C TRP A 120 38.69 -21.47 -5.23
N PHE A 121 39.47 -20.82 -6.11
CA PHE A 121 40.63 -20.02 -5.69
C PHE A 121 40.59 -18.54 -6.10
N VAL A 122 39.73 -18.16 -7.06
CA VAL A 122 39.66 -16.78 -7.58
C VAL A 122 38.36 -16.11 -7.20
N LEU A 123 37.22 -16.76 -7.47
CA LEU A 123 35.91 -16.13 -7.35
C LEU A 123 35.49 -15.85 -5.90
N PRO A 124 34.60 -14.85 -5.69
CA PRO A 124 34.06 -14.56 -4.38
C PRO A 124 33.32 -15.75 -3.77
N ASN A 125 33.43 -15.88 -2.45
CA ASN A 125 32.78 -16.96 -1.69
C ASN A 125 31.26 -16.99 -1.95
N GLU A 126 30.71 -18.16 -2.32
CA GLU A 126 29.28 -18.29 -2.66
C GLU A 126 28.37 -17.76 -1.53
N THR A 127 28.78 -17.88 -0.27
CA THR A 127 28.03 -17.38 0.89
C THR A 127 27.78 -15.88 0.81
N ALA A 128 28.78 -15.10 0.40
CA ALA A 128 28.67 -13.64 0.30
C ALA A 128 27.76 -13.23 -0.87
N VAL A 129 27.99 -13.83 -2.03
CA VAL A 129 27.21 -13.53 -3.24
C VAL A 129 25.75 -13.97 -3.09
N ARG A 130 25.51 -15.14 -2.49
CA ARG A 130 24.18 -15.65 -2.17
C ARG A 130 23.48 -14.75 -1.14
N ALA A 131 24.18 -14.26 -0.12
CA ALA A 131 23.61 -13.29 0.83
C ALA A 131 23.25 -11.98 0.13
N ALA A 132 24.13 -11.42 -0.70
CA ALA A 132 23.88 -10.20 -1.46
C ALA A 132 22.69 -10.33 -2.42
N LEU A 133 22.51 -11.48 -3.08
CA LEU A 133 21.35 -11.74 -3.93
C LEU A 133 20.07 -11.96 -3.14
N LEU A 134 20.11 -12.72 -2.03
CA LEU A 134 18.93 -12.97 -1.20
C LEU A 134 18.40 -11.68 -0.55
N ARG A 135 19.28 -10.72 -0.23
CA ARG A 135 18.88 -9.36 0.21
C ARG A 135 18.07 -8.59 -0.85
N ARG A 136 18.13 -8.97 -2.13
CA ARG A 136 17.40 -8.35 -3.25
C ARG A 136 16.10 -9.08 -3.64
N LEU A 137 15.87 -10.30 -3.14
CA LEU A 137 14.76 -11.14 -3.57
C LEU A 137 13.55 -11.02 -2.60
N PRO A 138 12.33 -10.74 -3.09
CA PRO A 138 11.09 -10.89 -2.32
C PRO A 138 10.95 -12.30 -1.72
N LYS A 139 10.27 -12.41 -0.56
CA LYS A 139 10.16 -13.66 0.23
C LYS A 139 9.43 -14.78 -0.53
N GLU A 140 8.62 -14.39 -1.50
CA GLU A 140 7.79 -15.18 -2.40
C GLU A 140 8.62 -15.80 -3.53
N ILE A 141 9.88 -15.38 -3.68
CA ILE A 141 10.79 -15.84 -4.73
C ILE A 141 11.93 -16.66 -4.10
N LYS A 142 12.05 -17.92 -4.48
CA LYS A 142 13.10 -18.82 -3.96
C LYS A 142 14.26 -18.89 -4.95
N LEU A 143 15.48 -18.56 -4.51
CA LEU A 143 16.70 -18.85 -5.26
C LEU A 143 16.86 -20.38 -5.45
N VAL A 144 17.00 -20.82 -6.71
CA VAL A 144 17.19 -22.23 -7.09
C VAL A 144 18.66 -22.49 -7.38
N SER A 145 19.28 -21.68 -8.24
CA SER A 145 20.70 -21.79 -8.59
C SER A 145 21.33 -20.41 -8.80
N LEU A 146 22.65 -20.37 -8.58
CA LEU A 146 23.51 -19.20 -8.80
C LEU A 146 24.80 -19.75 -9.41
N VAL A 147 25.05 -19.49 -10.70
CA VAL A 147 26.16 -20.11 -11.43
C VAL A 147 27.02 -19.03 -12.11
N PRO A 148 28.27 -18.80 -11.66
CA PRO A 148 29.16 -17.84 -12.31
C PRO A 148 29.53 -18.31 -13.73
N GLN A 149 29.53 -17.39 -14.69
CA GLN A 149 29.72 -17.64 -16.13
C GLN A 149 31.03 -17.05 -16.64
N SER A 150 31.21 -15.75 -16.42
CA SER A 150 32.36 -14.93 -16.82
C SER A 150 32.81 -14.09 -15.62
N TYR A 151 34.08 -13.67 -15.61
CA TYR A 151 34.60 -12.71 -14.64
C TYR A 151 35.73 -11.84 -15.22
N GLU A 152 35.88 -10.66 -14.63
CA GLU A 152 36.95 -9.70 -14.88
C GLU A 152 37.68 -9.46 -13.55
N LYS A 153 39.01 -9.36 -13.57
CA LYS A 153 39.82 -9.06 -12.37
C LYS A 153 40.62 -7.79 -12.61
N ASN A 154 40.38 -6.79 -11.76
CA ASN A 154 41.06 -5.50 -11.77
C ASN A 154 41.77 -5.33 -10.42
N GLU A 155 43.10 -5.44 -10.40
CA GLU A 155 43.91 -5.41 -9.17
C GLU A 155 43.42 -6.42 -8.12
N ASP A 156 42.84 -5.98 -7.00
CA ASP A 156 42.26 -6.83 -5.94
C ASP A 156 40.72 -6.92 -6.00
N GLU A 157 40.09 -6.26 -6.98
CA GLU A 157 38.64 -6.26 -7.21
C GLU A 157 38.23 -7.27 -8.30
N LEU A 158 37.07 -7.89 -8.11
CA LEU A 158 36.44 -8.80 -9.08
C LEU A 158 35.06 -8.31 -9.51
N SER A 159 34.86 -8.32 -10.82
CA SER A 159 33.57 -8.22 -11.50
C SER A 159 33.18 -9.63 -11.97
N VAL A 160 31.96 -10.10 -11.67
CA VAL A 160 31.54 -11.49 -11.95
C VAL A 160 30.09 -11.54 -12.41
N ASN A 161 29.83 -12.19 -13.54
CA ASN A 161 28.48 -12.39 -14.06
C ASN A 161 27.95 -13.77 -13.71
N TYR A 162 26.73 -13.79 -13.17
CA TYR A 162 26.04 -14.98 -12.71
C TYR A 162 24.81 -15.25 -13.55
N LEU A 163 24.64 -16.51 -13.95
CA LEU A 163 23.35 -17.05 -14.36
C LEU A 163 22.57 -17.43 -13.10
N VAL A 164 21.50 -16.69 -12.83
CA VAL A 164 20.61 -16.86 -11.69
C VAL A 164 19.37 -17.62 -12.14
N THR A 165 18.97 -18.67 -11.43
CA THR A 165 17.63 -19.25 -11.57
C THR A 165 16.87 -19.08 -10.27
N VAL A 166 15.68 -18.50 -10.34
CA VAL A 166 14.73 -18.39 -9.23
C VAL A 166 13.45 -19.15 -9.54
N ARG A 167 12.74 -19.59 -8.50
CA ARG A 167 11.38 -20.11 -8.60
C ARG A 167 10.43 -19.09 -7.96
N LEU A 168 9.50 -18.59 -8.77
CA LEU A 168 8.39 -17.77 -8.32
C LEU A 168 7.39 -18.68 -7.60
N LYS A 169 7.01 -18.42 -6.34
CA LYS A 169 5.97 -19.23 -5.66
C LYS A 169 4.55 -18.82 -6.06
N ALA A 170 4.37 -17.53 -6.32
CA ALA A 170 3.10 -16.89 -6.67
C ALA A 170 3.18 -16.23 -8.07
N PRO A 171 2.02 -15.91 -8.69
CA PRO A 171 1.97 -15.04 -9.86
C PRO A 171 2.59 -13.66 -9.61
N LEU A 172 3.07 -13.03 -10.67
CA LEU A 172 3.55 -11.64 -10.65
C LEU A 172 2.75 -10.78 -11.62
N TYR A 173 2.42 -9.57 -11.17
CA TYR A 173 1.68 -8.57 -11.89
C TYR A 173 2.51 -7.30 -12.01
N LEU A 174 2.41 -6.65 -13.17
CA LEU A 174 2.82 -5.27 -13.38
C LEU A 174 1.61 -4.38 -13.10
N VAL A 175 1.68 -3.57 -12.05
CA VAL A 175 0.52 -2.88 -11.49
C VAL A 175 0.72 -1.37 -11.54
N PRO A 176 -0.27 -0.61 -12.07
CA PRO A 176 -0.22 0.84 -12.04
C PRO A 176 -0.39 1.37 -10.62
N ILE A 177 0.49 2.28 -10.23
CA ILE A 177 0.30 3.20 -9.12
C ILE A 177 -0.42 4.43 -9.67
N SER A 178 -1.51 4.82 -9.03
CA SER A 178 -2.31 5.99 -9.41
C SER A 178 -2.71 6.82 -8.18
N ARG A 179 -3.21 8.03 -8.42
CA ARG A 179 -3.83 8.85 -7.36
C ARG A 179 -5.26 8.40 -7.10
N ILE A 180 -5.66 8.35 -5.83
CA ILE A 180 -7.02 8.03 -5.42
C ILE A 180 -8.01 9.00 -6.06
N LYS A 181 -8.99 8.47 -6.79
CA LYS A 181 -10.09 9.23 -7.40
C LYS A 181 -11.42 8.67 -6.91
N PHE A 182 -12.35 9.56 -6.57
CA PHE A 182 -13.75 9.18 -6.42
C PHE A 182 -14.45 9.21 -7.78
N THR A 183 -15.41 8.30 -7.97
CA THR A 183 -16.37 8.29 -9.07
C THR A 183 -17.79 8.63 -8.61
N GLN A 184 -18.02 8.59 -7.29
CA GLN A 184 -19.29 8.90 -6.65
C GLN A 184 -19.48 10.43 -6.55
N PRO A 185 -20.55 11.02 -7.11
CA PRO A 185 -20.75 12.47 -7.14
C PRO A 185 -20.65 13.14 -5.76
N ASP A 186 -21.21 12.51 -4.72
CA ASP A 186 -21.26 13.06 -3.36
C ASP A 186 -19.87 13.17 -2.70
N LEU A 187 -18.92 12.34 -3.12
CA LEU A 187 -17.53 12.36 -2.64
C LEU A 187 -16.61 13.24 -3.50
N MET A 188 -17.02 13.64 -4.71
CA MET A 188 -16.22 14.50 -5.59
C MET A 188 -15.89 15.86 -4.96
N LYS A 189 -16.80 16.43 -4.14
CA LYS A 189 -16.53 17.65 -3.35
C LYS A 189 -15.33 17.51 -2.40
N TYR A 190 -14.98 16.28 -2.01
CA TYR A 190 -13.88 15.97 -1.09
C TYR A 190 -12.62 15.42 -1.77
N GLN A 191 -12.57 15.41 -3.11
CA GLN A 191 -11.44 14.93 -3.90
C GLN A 191 -10.09 15.60 -3.54
N ARG A 192 -10.11 16.84 -2.99
CA ARG A 192 -8.90 17.54 -2.51
C ARG A 192 -8.27 16.89 -1.26
N LEU A 193 -9.06 16.19 -0.46
CA LEU A 193 -8.61 15.55 0.78
C LEU A 193 -7.98 14.17 0.54
N THR A 194 -8.22 13.54 -0.62
CA THR A 194 -7.69 12.20 -0.91
C THR A 194 -6.16 12.17 -0.96
N GLN A 195 -5.50 13.30 -1.23
CA GLN A 195 -4.04 13.42 -1.23
C GLN A 195 -3.38 13.04 0.12
N TYR A 196 -4.15 13.01 1.21
CA TYR A 196 -3.68 12.65 2.55
C TYR A 196 -4.11 11.23 2.99
N VAL A 197 -4.92 10.52 2.19
CA VAL A 197 -5.46 9.20 2.56
C VAL A 197 -4.39 8.11 2.42
N LEU A 198 -4.29 7.24 3.43
CA LEU A 198 -3.28 6.20 3.53
C LEU A 198 -3.77 4.87 2.93
N ALA A 199 -3.91 4.81 1.61
CA ALA A 199 -4.50 3.65 0.91
C ALA A 199 -3.54 2.45 0.70
N SER A 200 -2.27 2.52 1.08
CA SER A 200 -1.38 1.35 1.10
C SER A 200 -0.32 1.44 2.21
N THR A 201 0.28 0.29 2.55
CA THR A 201 1.29 0.16 3.61
C THR A 201 2.74 0.35 3.13
N ASP A 202 2.97 0.57 1.84
CA ASP A 202 4.26 0.85 1.19
C ASP A 202 4.29 2.11 0.30
N LEU A 203 3.15 2.66 -0.13
CA LEU A 203 3.05 3.90 -0.91
C LEU A 203 2.94 5.16 -0.04
N ALA A 204 3.21 6.30 -0.69
CA ALA A 204 2.98 7.64 -0.16
C ALA A 204 1.46 7.96 -0.07
N PRO A 205 1.05 8.87 0.85
CA PRO A 205 -0.31 9.37 0.96
C PRO A 205 -0.94 9.79 -0.38
N GLY A 206 -2.22 9.46 -0.56
CA GLY A 206 -3.01 9.77 -1.76
C GLY A 206 -2.73 8.93 -2.99
N LEU A 207 -1.84 7.93 -2.89
CA LEU A 207 -1.58 6.95 -3.93
C LEU A 207 -2.17 5.59 -3.58
N THR A 208 -2.52 4.83 -4.61
CA THR A 208 -3.05 3.47 -4.52
C THR A 208 -2.53 2.64 -5.69
N TYR A 209 -2.53 1.32 -5.50
CA TYR A 209 -2.50 0.38 -6.63
C TYR A 209 -3.85 0.37 -7.34
N ASP A 210 -3.80 0.27 -8.67
CA ASP A 210 -4.94 0.06 -9.55
C ASP A 210 -5.00 -1.43 -9.95
N ASP A 211 -5.53 -2.25 -9.05
CA ASP A 211 -5.57 -3.71 -9.21
C ASP A 211 -6.44 -4.13 -10.41
N ALA A 212 -7.43 -3.31 -10.78
CA ALA A 212 -8.28 -3.54 -11.95
C ALA A 212 -7.51 -3.37 -13.28
N ALA A 213 -6.44 -2.56 -13.27
CA ALA A 213 -5.53 -2.38 -14.39
C ALA A 213 -4.23 -3.20 -14.27
N ALA A 214 -4.13 -4.12 -13.29
CA ALA A 214 -2.97 -4.98 -13.11
C ALA A 214 -2.81 -5.97 -14.28
N LYS A 215 -1.65 -5.95 -14.95
CA LYS A 215 -1.32 -6.89 -16.01
C LYS A 215 -0.49 -8.04 -15.46
N GLN A 216 -0.98 -9.27 -15.57
CA GLN A 216 -0.19 -10.45 -15.19
C GLN A 216 1.01 -10.62 -16.14
N VAL A 217 2.22 -10.69 -15.58
CA VAL A 217 3.48 -10.91 -16.33
C VAL A 217 4.12 -12.28 -16.00
N SER A 218 3.57 -13.00 -15.02
CA SER A 218 3.91 -14.40 -14.77
C SER A 218 2.78 -15.18 -14.09
N GLU A 219 2.59 -16.43 -14.48
CA GLU A 219 1.73 -17.42 -13.81
C GLU A 219 2.26 -17.88 -12.44
N GLY A 220 3.53 -17.57 -12.12
CA GLY A 220 4.19 -18.15 -10.95
C GLY A 220 4.47 -19.64 -11.14
N ARG A 221 5.01 -20.29 -10.09
CA ARG A 221 5.43 -21.70 -10.00
C ARG A 221 6.49 -22.17 -11.02
N LYS A 222 6.73 -21.39 -12.08
CA LYS A 222 7.79 -21.56 -13.09
C LYS A 222 9.15 -21.11 -12.52
N ASN A 223 10.20 -21.70 -13.09
CA ASN A 223 11.56 -21.21 -12.88
C ASN A 223 11.81 -20.07 -13.89
N LEU A 224 12.46 -19.00 -13.43
CA LEU A 224 12.88 -17.86 -14.24
C LEU A 224 14.40 -17.76 -14.17
N THR A 225 15.05 -17.66 -15.31
CA THR A 225 16.51 -17.61 -15.42
C THR A 225 16.95 -16.29 -16.06
N PHE A 226 17.88 -15.59 -15.43
CA PHE A 226 18.37 -14.30 -15.87
C PHE A 226 19.85 -14.10 -15.49
N PHE A 227 20.53 -13.16 -16.16
CA PHE A 227 21.88 -12.74 -15.80
C PHE A 227 21.85 -11.65 -14.72
N TRP A 228 22.83 -11.69 -13.81
CA TRP A 228 23.03 -10.70 -12.76
C TRP A 228 24.53 -10.47 -12.55
N LYS A 229 24.97 -9.21 -12.56
CA LYS A 229 26.37 -8.80 -12.40
C LYS A 229 26.65 -8.39 -10.95
N VAL A 230 27.70 -8.98 -10.39
CA VAL A 230 28.43 -8.40 -9.26
C VAL A 230 29.50 -7.52 -9.88
N ASN A 231 29.33 -6.20 -9.81
CA ASN A 231 30.28 -5.25 -10.40
C ASN A 231 31.58 -5.19 -9.60
N ARG A 232 31.49 -5.39 -8.28
CA ARG A 232 32.65 -5.36 -7.39
C ARG A 232 32.47 -6.28 -6.17
N ALA A 233 33.37 -7.25 -6.07
CA ALA A 233 33.66 -7.98 -4.86
C ALA A 233 35.16 -7.95 -4.56
N ALA A 234 35.53 -7.84 -3.28
CA ALA A 234 36.91 -7.77 -2.83
C ALA A 234 37.09 -8.53 -1.50
N VAL A 235 38.33 -8.75 -1.08
CA VAL A 235 38.64 -9.28 0.26
C VAL A 235 38.96 -8.11 1.19
N GLU A 236 38.02 -7.78 2.07
CA GLU A 236 38.15 -6.74 3.11
C GLU A 236 37.95 -7.38 4.49
N ASP A 237 38.74 -6.98 5.49
CA ASP A 237 38.76 -7.57 6.85
C ASP A 237 38.91 -9.10 6.86
N GLY A 238 39.67 -9.65 5.92
CA GLY A 238 39.86 -11.09 5.76
C GLY A 238 38.61 -11.84 5.33
N LYS A 239 37.64 -11.16 4.70
CA LYS A 239 36.37 -11.73 4.21
C LYS A 239 36.09 -11.29 2.78
N TRP A 240 35.51 -12.18 1.98
CA TRP A 240 34.89 -11.79 0.72
C TRP A 240 33.66 -10.93 1.01
N GLN A 241 33.67 -9.69 0.52
CA GLN A 241 32.57 -8.74 0.61
C GLN A 241 32.06 -8.41 -0.80
N VAL A 242 30.74 -8.25 -0.94
CA VAL A 242 30.12 -7.77 -2.18
C VAL A 242 29.85 -6.29 -1.99
N LEU A 243 30.67 -5.46 -2.64
CA LEU A 243 30.70 -4.01 -2.46
C LEU A 243 29.80 -3.30 -3.49
N ASP A 244 29.65 -3.90 -4.67
CA ASP A 244 28.75 -3.42 -5.72
C ASP A 244 28.17 -4.62 -6.50
N ALA A 245 26.86 -4.65 -6.64
CA ALA A 245 26.17 -5.50 -7.60
C ALA A 245 24.93 -4.81 -8.15
N ASP A 246 24.52 -5.21 -9.35
CA ASP A 246 23.37 -4.63 -10.05
C ASP A 246 22.05 -4.87 -9.29
N PRO A 247 21.04 -4.01 -9.47
CA PRO A 247 19.69 -4.30 -9.03
C PRO A 247 19.09 -5.41 -9.91
N ILE A 248 18.29 -6.29 -9.33
CA ILE A 248 17.51 -7.25 -10.12
C ILE A 248 16.13 -6.63 -10.42
N PHE A 249 15.55 -6.95 -11.58
CA PHE A 249 14.23 -6.42 -11.97
C PHE A 249 13.08 -6.88 -11.04
N LEU A 250 13.29 -7.96 -10.29
CA LEU A 250 12.38 -8.47 -9.25
C LEU A 250 12.50 -7.74 -7.90
N GLN A 251 13.47 -6.83 -7.77
CA GLN A 251 13.76 -6.17 -6.50
C GLN A 251 12.76 -5.05 -6.24
N GLN A 252 12.11 -5.12 -5.08
CA GLN A 252 11.31 -4.03 -4.53
C GLN A 252 12.24 -3.12 -3.73
N ILE A 253 12.44 -1.89 -4.19
CA ILE A 253 13.30 -0.91 -3.51
C ILE A 253 12.46 0.34 -3.25
N PRO A 254 11.95 0.56 -2.03
CA PRO A 254 11.04 1.67 -1.72
C PRO A 254 11.57 3.04 -2.17
N ALA A 255 12.87 3.29 -2.00
CA ALA A 255 13.51 4.54 -2.43
C ALA A 255 13.54 4.74 -3.96
N LEU A 256 13.64 3.66 -4.76
CA LEU A 256 13.60 3.75 -6.23
C LEU A 256 12.17 3.80 -6.75
N GLU A 257 11.24 3.09 -6.11
CA GLU A 257 9.81 3.14 -6.41
C GLU A 257 9.23 4.54 -6.12
N GLU A 258 9.55 5.14 -4.98
CA GLU A 258 9.17 6.53 -4.66
C GLU A 258 9.77 7.51 -5.68
N ARG A 259 11.05 7.36 -6.05
CA ARG A 259 11.69 8.18 -7.08
C ARG A 259 10.99 8.03 -8.43
N LEU A 260 10.59 6.82 -8.82
CA LEU A 260 9.86 6.55 -10.07
C LEU A 260 8.48 7.22 -10.07
N VAL A 261 7.73 7.05 -8.98
CA VAL A 261 6.41 7.68 -8.76
C VAL A 261 6.50 9.20 -8.81
N ASN A 262 7.49 9.80 -8.17
CA ASN A 262 7.70 11.26 -8.17
C ASN A 262 8.11 11.76 -9.57
N ALA A 263 9.02 11.05 -10.25
CA ALA A 263 9.44 11.40 -11.61
C ALA A 263 8.33 11.30 -12.66
N SER A 264 7.29 10.50 -12.42
CA SER A 264 6.13 10.32 -13.31
C SER A 264 4.88 11.09 -12.89
N GLY A 265 4.96 11.96 -11.87
CA GLY A 265 3.82 12.75 -11.39
C GLY A 265 2.76 11.95 -10.62
N GLY A 266 3.09 10.74 -10.16
CA GLY A 266 2.18 9.81 -9.49
C GLY A 266 1.53 8.79 -10.43
N ARG A 267 2.23 8.38 -11.49
CA ARG A 267 1.80 7.35 -12.45
C ARG A 267 2.95 6.40 -12.78
N ALA A 268 3.16 5.37 -11.98
CA ALA A 268 4.26 4.42 -12.16
C ALA A 268 3.72 3.00 -12.37
N LEU A 269 4.54 2.12 -12.93
CA LEU A 269 4.27 0.69 -12.98
C LEU A 269 5.31 -0.01 -12.12
N VAL A 270 4.87 -0.89 -11.22
CA VAL A 270 5.76 -1.69 -10.35
C VAL A 270 5.34 -3.16 -10.34
N LEU A 271 6.26 -4.04 -9.96
CA LEU A 271 5.96 -5.46 -9.80
C LEU A 271 5.45 -5.77 -8.40
N ARG A 272 4.33 -6.50 -8.32
CA ARG A 272 3.74 -7.05 -7.09
C ARG A 272 3.23 -8.47 -7.32
N THR A 273 3.21 -9.25 -6.25
CA THR A 273 2.58 -10.58 -6.19
C THR A 273 1.10 -10.46 -5.84
N GLN A 274 0.30 -11.49 -6.13
CA GLN A 274 -1.13 -11.48 -5.78
C GLN A 274 -1.36 -11.20 -4.28
N ALA A 275 -0.61 -11.87 -3.39
CA ALA A 275 -0.79 -11.74 -1.95
C ALA A 275 -0.49 -10.32 -1.42
N GLU A 276 0.46 -9.61 -2.05
CA GLU A 276 0.70 -8.19 -1.75
C GLU A 276 -0.46 -7.33 -2.21
N LEU A 277 -1.00 -7.57 -3.41
CA LEU A 277 -2.16 -6.83 -3.93
C LEU A 277 -3.41 -7.08 -3.08
N ASP A 278 -3.69 -8.32 -2.67
CA ASP A 278 -4.81 -8.64 -1.77
C ASP A 278 -4.69 -7.87 -0.43
N THR A 279 -3.46 -7.78 0.10
CA THR A 279 -3.15 -7.03 1.33
C THR A 279 -3.35 -5.52 1.14
N MET A 280 -2.88 -4.96 0.04
CA MET A 280 -3.00 -3.52 -0.24
C MET A 280 -4.42 -3.12 -0.64
N ALA A 281 -5.16 -3.98 -1.34
CA ALA A 281 -6.58 -3.80 -1.65
C ALA A 281 -7.41 -3.74 -0.36
N THR A 282 -7.14 -4.65 0.59
CA THR A 282 -7.77 -4.62 1.93
C THR A 282 -7.46 -3.30 2.64
N ALA A 283 -6.19 -2.90 2.70
CA ALA A 283 -5.78 -1.64 3.34
C ALA A 283 -6.39 -0.39 2.67
N ARG A 284 -6.51 -0.38 1.34
CA ARG A 284 -7.20 0.66 0.57
C ARG A 284 -8.66 0.74 0.95
N ASP A 285 -9.36 -0.40 0.93
CA ASP A 285 -10.81 -0.44 1.11
C ASP A 285 -11.19 -0.08 2.56
N GLU A 286 -10.38 -0.49 3.54
CA GLU A 286 -10.46 -0.01 4.94
C GLU A 286 -10.25 1.51 5.04
N ALA A 287 -9.19 2.05 4.43
CA ALA A 287 -8.87 3.48 4.47
C ALA A 287 -9.95 4.35 3.78
N LEU A 288 -10.48 3.91 2.63
CA LEU A 288 -11.56 4.59 1.93
C LEU A 288 -12.89 4.50 2.67
N THR A 289 -13.18 3.35 3.32
CA THR A 289 -14.37 3.19 4.16
C THR A 289 -14.30 4.11 5.37
N ALA A 290 -13.18 4.13 6.10
CA ALA A 290 -12.97 5.03 7.23
C ALA A 290 -13.10 6.52 6.82
N PHE A 291 -12.54 6.88 5.66
CA PHE A 291 -12.64 8.23 5.10
C PHE A 291 -14.10 8.62 4.79
N ALA A 292 -14.84 7.76 4.09
CA ALA A 292 -16.25 7.99 3.77
C ALA A 292 -17.13 8.04 5.03
N THR A 293 -16.87 7.18 6.02
CA THR A 293 -17.57 7.19 7.32
C THR A 293 -17.34 8.49 8.08
N ARG A 294 -16.10 9.02 8.10
CA ARG A 294 -15.79 10.29 8.77
C ARG A 294 -16.45 11.48 8.07
N LEU A 295 -16.47 11.51 6.75
CA LEU A 295 -17.21 12.54 5.99
C LEU A 295 -18.72 12.48 6.25
N LYS A 296 -19.32 11.29 6.23
CA LYS A 296 -20.74 11.12 6.57
C LYS A 296 -21.03 11.61 8.00
N SER A 297 -20.15 11.33 8.95
CA SER A 297 -20.26 11.85 10.32
C SER A 297 -20.20 13.38 10.39
N ILE A 298 -19.46 14.05 9.50
CA ILE A 298 -19.45 15.51 9.37
C ILE A 298 -20.77 15.99 8.76
N ASP A 299 -21.23 15.41 7.65
CA ASP A 299 -22.51 15.75 7.03
C ASP A 299 -23.69 15.57 8.02
N ASP A 300 -23.69 14.51 8.84
CA ASP A 300 -24.69 14.27 9.90
C ASP A 300 -24.63 15.34 11.02
N GLN A 301 -23.44 15.80 11.42
CA GLN A 301 -23.26 16.88 12.40
C GLN A 301 -23.74 18.23 11.84
N VAL A 302 -23.38 18.55 10.60
CA VAL A 302 -23.84 19.75 9.89
C VAL A 302 -25.36 19.73 9.71
N GLY A 303 -25.95 18.57 9.41
CA GLY A 303 -27.40 18.38 9.34
C GLY A 303 -28.12 18.68 10.66
N LYS A 304 -27.60 18.16 11.78
CA LYS A 304 -28.12 18.46 13.13
C LYS A 304 -28.00 19.96 13.46
N PHE A 305 -26.81 20.53 13.33
CA PHE A 305 -26.56 21.95 13.58
C PHE A 305 -27.45 22.86 12.71
N ARG A 306 -27.65 22.52 11.43
CA ARG A 306 -28.60 23.20 10.54
C ARG A 306 -30.02 23.13 11.08
N SER A 307 -30.48 21.97 11.55
CA SER A 307 -31.83 21.83 12.10
C SER A 307 -32.05 22.70 13.35
N GLU A 308 -31.05 22.78 14.23
CA GLU A 308 -31.07 23.62 15.44
C GLU A 308 -31.09 25.11 15.10
N ARG A 309 -30.22 25.57 14.17
CA ARG A 309 -30.19 26.97 13.72
C ARG A 309 -31.46 27.38 12.98
N MET A 310 -31.99 26.51 12.13
CA MET A 310 -33.23 26.77 11.38
C MET A 310 -34.48 26.77 12.26
N ALA A 311 -34.48 26.07 13.40
CA ALA A 311 -35.55 26.15 14.38
C ALA A 311 -35.68 27.54 15.05
N GLY A 312 -34.60 28.32 15.09
CA GLY A 312 -34.60 29.72 15.55
C GLY A 312 -35.06 30.75 14.50
N VAL A 313 -35.25 30.35 13.24
CA VAL A 313 -35.65 31.27 12.16
C VAL A 313 -37.15 31.57 12.22
N PRO A 314 -37.58 32.83 12.05
CA PRO A 314 -39.00 33.18 11.99
C PRO A 314 -39.80 32.35 10.98
N GLY A 315 -40.98 31.90 11.43
CA GLY A 315 -41.92 31.12 10.63
C GLY A 315 -42.37 31.82 9.35
N LYS A 316 -43.08 31.07 8.48
CA LYS A 316 -43.50 31.54 7.16
C LYS A 316 -44.39 32.80 7.29
N VAL A 317 -43.91 33.93 6.79
CA VAL A 317 -44.61 35.22 6.87
C VAL A 317 -45.91 35.16 6.06
N SER A 318 -47.05 35.41 6.70
CA SER A 318 -48.34 35.56 6.05
C SER A 318 -48.70 37.04 5.89
N ARG A 319 -49.38 37.40 4.80
CA ARG A 319 -50.03 38.71 4.69
C ARG A 319 -51.16 38.76 5.71
N SER A 320 -51.24 39.80 6.53
CA SER A 320 -52.27 39.88 7.58
C SER A 320 -53.68 39.86 6.97
N SER A 321 -54.64 39.19 7.62
CA SER A 321 -56.03 39.14 7.19
C SER A 321 -56.87 40.33 7.66
N ALA A 322 -56.25 41.30 8.34
CA ALA A 322 -56.93 42.47 8.90
C ALA A 322 -57.69 43.25 7.80
N LYS A 323 -59.02 43.33 7.96
CA LYS A 323 -59.93 44.13 7.12
C LYS A 323 -59.86 45.60 7.53
N PHE A 324 -59.84 46.48 6.54
CA PHE A 324 -60.01 47.92 6.74
C PHE A 324 -61.49 48.23 6.99
N GLY A 325 -61.81 49.01 8.02
CA GLY A 325 -63.18 49.42 8.36
C GLY A 325 -64.06 48.30 8.94
N GLY A 326 -63.90 48.01 10.24
CA GLY A 326 -64.90 47.27 11.00
C GLY A 326 -65.97 48.23 11.52
N SER A 327 -67.24 48.02 11.19
CA SER A 327 -68.34 48.86 11.67
C SER A 327 -68.42 48.84 13.20
N GLY A 328 -68.62 50.01 13.82
CA GLY A 328 -68.52 50.17 15.27
C GLY A 328 -69.83 49.94 16.03
N SER A 329 -69.67 49.59 17.31
CA SER A 329 -70.51 50.09 18.40
C SER A 329 -69.59 50.36 19.59
N GLY A 330 -69.89 51.41 20.36
CA GLY A 330 -69.03 51.84 21.46
C GLY A 330 -69.27 51.02 22.72
N GLU A 331 -68.39 50.07 23.02
CA GLU A 331 -68.20 49.50 24.36
C GLU A 331 -66.74 49.00 24.52
N PRO A 332 -66.11 49.16 25.70
CA PRO A 332 -64.72 48.74 25.92
C PRO A 332 -64.64 47.22 26.16
N THR A 333 -64.81 46.43 25.10
CA THR A 333 -64.82 44.96 25.20
C THR A 333 -63.42 44.37 25.42
N LYS A 334 -63.15 44.17 26.70
CA LYS A 334 -62.07 43.40 27.32
C LYS A 334 -61.47 42.24 26.49
N SER A 335 -60.14 42.30 26.35
CA SER A 335 -59.22 41.24 26.84
C SER A 335 -59.29 39.79 26.34
N ALA A 336 -60.08 39.39 25.34
CA ALA A 336 -60.21 37.96 24.98
C ALA A 336 -59.94 37.54 23.51
N ALA A 337 -59.95 38.44 22.52
CA ALA A 337 -60.08 38.05 21.10
C ALA A 337 -58.93 38.43 20.14
N ARG A 338 -57.77 38.89 20.64
CA ARG A 338 -56.55 39.11 19.81
C ARG A 338 -55.30 38.33 20.26
N ILE A 339 -55.44 37.43 21.24
CA ILE A 339 -54.50 36.35 21.50
C ILE A 339 -55.11 35.09 20.87
N GLY A 340 -55.16 35.06 19.53
CA GLY A 340 -55.97 34.09 18.78
C GLY A 340 -55.41 33.85 17.38
N GLY A 341 -54.36 33.03 17.31
CA GLY A 341 -53.74 32.57 16.05
C GLY A 341 -52.29 33.01 15.86
N GLY A 342 -51.34 32.17 16.31
CA GLY A 342 -49.96 32.19 15.79
C GLY A 342 -48.84 32.68 16.70
N ALA A 343 -49.06 32.84 18.01
CA ALA A 343 -48.02 33.29 18.95
C ALA A 343 -47.99 32.45 20.25
N ALA A 344 -47.90 31.13 20.12
CA ALA A 344 -47.52 30.24 21.21
C ALA A 344 -46.13 29.67 20.92
N SER A 345 -45.20 29.83 21.87
CA SER A 345 -43.85 29.23 21.88
C SER A 345 -42.88 29.71 20.79
N GLY A 346 -42.04 30.70 21.13
CA GLY A 346 -40.94 31.13 20.23
C GLY A 346 -40.05 32.30 20.69
N ALA A 347 -40.25 32.86 21.89
CA ALA A 347 -39.49 34.03 22.37
C ALA A 347 -38.90 33.77 23.76
N ALA A 348 -37.86 32.94 23.85
CA ALA A 348 -37.16 32.65 25.12
C ALA A 348 -35.67 32.27 24.99
N ILE A 349 -35.03 32.42 23.81
CA ILE A 349 -33.57 32.27 23.66
C ILE A 349 -33.07 33.37 22.71
N GLY A 350 -32.18 34.25 23.20
CA GLY A 350 -31.60 35.32 22.38
C GLY A 350 -31.00 36.49 23.15
N ALA A 351 -31.45 36.77 24.38
CA ALA A 351 -31.00 37.92 25.17
C ALA A 351 -29.79 37.65 26.11
N LEU A 352 -29.21 36.45 26.09
CA LEU A 352 -28.16 36.02 27.03
C LEU A 352 -26.88 35.43 26.39
N ALA A 353 -26.74 35.47 25.06
CA ALA A 353 -25.61 34.84 24.36
C ALA A 353 -24.69 35.80 23.58
N THR A 354 -25.02 37.09 23.46
CA THR A 354 -24.22 38.09 22.73
C THR A 354 -23.75 39.22 23.65
N GLY A 355 -22.88 38.86 24.59
CA GLY A 355 -22.06 39.82 25.32
C GLY A 355 -20.98 40.42 24.40
N GLY A 356 -21.37 41.34 23.52
CA GLY A 356 -20.46 41.95 22.55
C GLY A 356 -21.17 43.03 21.72
N SER A 357 -20.77 44.28 21.94
CA SER A 357 -21.15 45.51 21.22
C SER A 357 -21.61 45.36 19.76
N GLY A 358 -22.85 45.77 19.45
CA GLY A 358 -23.30 46.07 18.09
C GLY A 358 -24.67 45.48 17.69
N GLU A 359 -25.71 46.33 17.68
CA GLU A 359 -26.87 46.26 16.77
C GLU A 359 -27.54 44.88 16.44
N ALA A 360 -27.81 44.03 17.43
CA ALA A 360 -28.63 42.82 17.22
C ALA A 360 -29.66 42.48 18.33
N ALA A 361 -29.78 43.29 19.38
CA ALA A 361 -30.70 43.03 20.49
C ALA A 361 -32.02 43.81 20.34
N GLY A 362 -33.11 43.17 19.86
CA GLY A 362 -34.45 43.79 19.91
C GLY A 362 -35.56 43.18 19.06
N ILE A 363 -35.26 42.36 18.04
CA ILE A 363 -36.28 41.89 17.07
C ILE A 363 -36.98 40.59 17.55
N GLY A 364 -37.67 40.69 18.69
CA GLY A 364 -38.45 39.56 19.26
C GLY A 364 -39.76 39.98 19.93
N ALA A 365 -39.82 41.14 20.58
CA ALA A 365 -40.98 41.56 21.37
C ALA A 365 -41.97 42.49 20.62
N GLY A 366 -41.59 43.07 19.47
CA GLY A 366 -42.36 44.17 18.84
C GLY A 366 -43.54 43.75 17.94
N ALA A 367 -43.59 42.51 17.44
CA ALA A 367 -44.42 42.13 16.29
C ALA A 367 -45.94 42.17 16.53
N GLY A 368 -46.39 41.97 17.78
CA GLY A 368 -47.79 42.13 18.18
C GLY A 368 -48.16 43.58 18.52
N PHE A 369 -47.22 44.33 19.08
CA PHE A 369 -47.41 45.72 19.51
C PHE A 369 -47.59 46.67 18.31
N LEU A 370 -46.75 46.54 17.28
CA LEU A 370 -46.84 47.35 16.05
C LEU A 370 -48.13 47.10 15.27
N ALA A 371 -48.59 45.85 15.16
CA ALA A 371 -49.88 45.54 14.53
C ALA A 371 -51.08 46.12 15.30
N GLY A 372 -50.98 46.21 16.64
CA GLY A 372 -51.94 46.91 17.49
C GLY A 372 -51.95 48.42 17.24
N LEU A 373 -50.78 49.05 17.18
CA LEU A 373 -50.63 50.49 16.92
C LEU A 373 -51.06 50.91 15.50
N ILE A 374 -50.77 50.10 14.48
CA ILE A 374 -51.24 50.35 13.10
C ILE A 374 -52.77 50.31 13.06
N TYR A 375 -53.41 49.39 13.80
CA TYR A 375 -54.86 49.34 13.91
C TYR A 375 -55.42 50.56 14.65
N ASP A 376 -54.89 50.92 15.83
CA ASP A 376 -55.49 51.97 16.66
C ASP A 376 -55.17 53.41 16.20
N GLY A 377 -54.02 53.62 15.54
CA GLY A 377 -53.58 54.92 15.03
C GLY A 377 -54.09 55.27 13.63
N ILE A 378 -54.21 54.30 12.72
CA ILE A 378 -54.53 54.58 11.30
C ILE A 378 -56.01 54.30 10.97
N SER A 379 -56.67 53.33 11.61
CA SER A 379 -58.10 53.06 11.34
C SER A 379 -59.03 54.23 11.70
N LYS A 380 -58.63 55.10 12.62
CA LYS A 380 -59.36 56.31 13.01
C LYS A 380 -59.32 57.45 11.98
N SER A 381 -58.49 57.36 10.94
CA SER A 381 -58.25 58.45 9.97
C SER A 381 -58.95 58.31 8.61
N ASN A 382 -59.82 57.31 8.43
CA ASN A 382 -60.57 57.02 7.19
C ASN A 382 -59.71 56.75 5.92
N ASP A 383 -58.38 56.74 6.02
CA ASP A 383 -57.48 56.79 4.88
C ASP A 383 -56.98 55.40 4.45
N LYS A 384 -57.81 54.69 3.66
CA LYS A 384 -57.58 53.29 3.23
C LYS A 384 -56.18 53.04 2.65
N LYS A 385 -55.67 53.98 1.84
CA LYS A 385 -54.35 53.86 1.20
C LYS A 385 -53.21 53.80 2.21
N LYS A 386 -53.30 54.58 3.30
CA LYS A 386 -52.26 54.59 4.36
C LYS A 386 -52.25 53.27 5.14
N PHE A 387 -53.42 52.69 5.40
CA PHE A 387 -53.52 51.39 6.06
C PHE A 387 -52.96 50.24 5.20
N GLU A 388 -53.29 50.22 3.90
CA GLU A 388 -52.74 49.23 2.96
C GLU A 388 -51.22 49.38 2.79
N ALA A 389 -50.71 50.61 2.69
CA ALA A 389 -49.27 50.88 2.63
C ALA A 389 -48.53 50.46 3.91
N ALA A 390 -49.07 50.74 5.10
CA ALA A 390 -48.48 50.32 6.37
C ALA A 390 -48.43 48.79 6.52
N LYS A 391 -49.48 48.10 6.05
CA LYS A 391 -49.59 46.63 6.05
C LYS A 391 -48.61 45.96 5.09
N GLU A 392 -48.43 46.50 3.88
CA GLU A 392 -47.42 46.00 2.93
C GLU A 392 -46.00 46.26 3.45
N ARG A 393 -45.77 47.40 4.12
CA ARG A 393 -44.48 47.71 4.77
C ARG A 393 -44.12 46.73 5.89
N ASP A 394 -45.03 46.47 6.84
CA ASP A 394 -44.83 45.46 7.90
C ASP A 394 -44.62 44.04 7.31
N TYR A 395 -45.33 43.69 6.23
CA TYR A 395 -45.09 42.42 5.51
C TYR A 395 -43.69 42.35 4.89
N GLN A 396 -43.23 43.42 4.22
CA GLN A 396 -41.90 43.48 3.61
C GLN A 396 -40.78 43.50 4.65
N GLU A 397 -40.95 44.22 5.76
CA GLU A 397 -40.00 44.24 6.89
C GLU A 397 -39.88 42.85 7.53
N ARG A 398 -40.99 42.14 7.76
CA ARG A 398 -40.98 40.74 8.25
C ARG A 398 -40.33 39.77 7.25
N LEU A 399 -40.60 39.94 5.95
CA LEU A 399 -40.01 39.12 4.90
C LEU A 399 -38.50 39.35 4.79
N ALA A 400 -38.06 40.61 4.86
CA ALA A 400 -36.65 40.99 4.86
C ALA A 400 -35.93 40.45 6.11
N ALA A 401 -36.50 40.60 7.30
CA ALA A 401 -35.96 40.06 8.55
C ALA A 401 -35.83 38.54 8.51
N ARG A 402 -36.85 37.82 8.01
CA ARG A 402 -36.79 36.36 7.81
C ARG A 402 -35.70 35.98 6.81
N ASN A 403 -35.58 36.68 5.68
CA ASN A 403 -34.56 36.40 4.67
C ASN A 403 -33.14 36.80 5.12
N ALA A 404 -33.00 37.70 6.09
CA ALA A 404 -31.74 37.98 6.77
C ALA A 404 -31.39 36.86 7.77
N ALA A 405 -32.34 36.45 8.61
CA ALA A 405 -32.16 35.35 9.55
C ALA A 405 -31.83 34.01 8.87
N LEU A 406 -32.49 33.70 7.74
CA LEU A 406 -32.16 32.53 6.91
C LEU A 406 -30.71 32.58 6.41
N ARG A 407 -30.28 33.71 5.82
CA ARG A 407 -28.91 33.87 5.31
C ARG A 407 -27.87 33.79 6.43
N GLY A 408 -28.18 34.35 7.61
CA GLY A 408 -27.32 34.24 8.80
C GLY A 408 -27.17 32.79 9.26
N ALA A 409 -28.28 32.06 9.41
CA ALA A 409 -28.26 30.64 9.77
C ALA A 409 -27.52 29.78 8.73
N GLU A 410 -27.72 30.02 7.42
CA GLU A 410 -27.01 29.34 6.34
C GLU A 410 -25.50 29.65 6.34
N GLN A 411 -25.11 30.90 6.64
CA GLN A 411 -23.71 31.29 6.80
C GLN A 411 -23.05 30.62 8.01
N GLU A 412 -23.70 30.60 9.17
CA GLU A 412 -23.20 29.90 10.36
C GLU A 412 -23.03 28.39 10.10
N VAL A 413 -23.99 27.77 9.42
CA VAL A 413 -23.90 26.34 9.04
C VAL A 413 -22.75 26.09 8.07
N ALA A 414 -22.54 26.96 7.07
CA ALA A 414 -21.43 26.84 6.13
C ALA A 414 -20.06 27.04 6.81
N GLN A 415 -19.97 27.96 7.78
CA GLN A 415 -18.77 28.14 8.59
C GLN A 415 -18.48 26.91 9.46
N TYR A 416 -19.51 26.32 10.07
CA TYR A 416 -19.39 25.10 10.88
C TYR A 416 -18.97 23.88 10.04
N GLU A 417 -19.55 23.70 8.84
CA GLU A 417 -19.12 22.68 7.87
C GLU A 417 -17.64 22.87 7.48
N GLN A 418 -17.24 24.10 7.16
CA GLN A 418 -15.84 24.41 6.85
C GLN A 418 -14.90 24.15 8.03
N GLN A 419 -15.32 24.46 9.27
CA GLN A 419 -14.53 24.17 10.46
C GLN A 419 -14.26 22.67 10.60
N LEU A 420 -15.32 21.84 10.58
CA LEU A 420 -15.19 20.38 10.72
C LEU A 420 -14.35 19.77 9.59
N LEU A 421 -14.49 20.25 8.35
CA LEU A 421 -13.67 19.80 7.22
C LEU A 421 -12.20 20.22 7.35
N ASN A 422 -11.91 21.41 7.88
CA ASN A 422 -10.55 21.89 8.12
C ASN A 422 -9.88 21.17 9.31
N GLU A 423 -10.66 20.79 10.33
CA GLU A 423 -10.18 19.91 11.41
C GLU A 423 -9.82 18.54 10.87
N TYR A 424 -10.70 17.92 10.08
CA TYR A 424 -10.44 16.63 9.46
C TYR A 424 -9.26 16.66 8.45
N GLU A 425 -9.11 17.74 7.70
CA GLU A 425 -7.94 17.95 6.83
C GLU A 425 -6.63 17.99 7.62
N LYS A 426 -6.62 18.59 8.82
CA LYS A 426 -5.44 18.57 9.72
C LYS A 426 -5.18 17.18 10.30
N GLU A 427 -6.22 16.43 10.71
CA GLU A 427 -6.11 15.04 11.17
C GLU A 427 -5.46 14.15 10.11
N LEU A 428 -5.93 14.26 8.86
CA LEU A 428 -5.37 13.53 7.72
C LEU A 428 -3.95 13.99 7.38
N ALA A 429 -3.68 15.29 7.35
CA ALA A 429 -2.35 15.83 7.03
C ALA A 429 -1.29 15.43 8.07
N ALA A 430 -1.64 15.39 9.36
CA ALA A 430 -0.75 14.91 10.42
C ALA A 430 -0.42 13.41 10.24
N SER A 431 -1.45 12.60 9.95
CA SER A 431 -1.29 11.16 9.66
C SER A 431 -0.41 10.93 8.43
N ALA A 432 -0.59 11.74 7.38
CA ALA A 432 0.23 11.73 6.17
C ALA A 432 1.69 12.12 6.43
N GLN A 433 1.95 13.14 7.27
CA GLN A 433 3.30 13.54 7.66
C GLN A 433 4.03 12.44 8.45
N GLN A 434 3.38 11.82 9.43
CA GLN A 434 3.93 10.67 10.15
C GLN A 434 4.27 9.53 9.19
N ARG A 435 3.37 9.23 8.26
CA ARG A 435 3.57 8.20 7.23
C ARG A 435 4.79 8.47 6.33
N PHE A 436 5.01 9.72 5.91
CA PHE A 436 6.23 10.10 5.17
C PHE A 436 7.50 9.90 6.01
N ALA A 437 7.47 10.23 7.30
CA ALA A 437 8.60 10.00 8.20
C ALA A 437 8.92 8.50 8.34
N ASP A 438 7.90 7.65 8.52
CA ASP A 438 8.05 6.19 8.59
C ASP A 438 8.63 5.60 7.30
N LEU A 439 8.14 6.04 6.13
CA LEU A 439 8.67 5.61 4.83
C LEU A 439 10.14 6.00 4.66
N LYS A 440 10.50 7.25 5.00
CA LYS A 440 11.88 7.73 4.94
C LYS A 440 12.79 6.99 5.93
N ALA A 441 12.30 6.66 7.12
CA ALA A 441 13.05 5.87 8.11
C ALA A 441 13.36 4.45 7.62
N ARG A 442 12.49 3.84 6.80
CA ARG A 442 12.71 2.54 6.16
C ARG A 442 13.71 2.55 5.00
N GLN A 443 14.19 3.73 4.57
CA GLN A 443 15.13 3.89 3.44
C GLN A 443 16.60 4.06 3.88
N GLY A 444 16.86 4.27 5.17
CA GLY A 444 18.20 4.41 5.76
C GLY A 444 18.92 3.08 5.97
#